data_AF-A0A935AGC5-F1
#
_entry.id   AF-A0A935AGC5-F1
#
_cell.length_a   1.000
_cell.length_b   1.000
_cell.length_c   1.000
_cell.angle_alpha   90.00
_cell.angle_beta   90.00
_cell.angle_gamma   90.00
#
_symmetry.space_group_name_H-M   'P 1'
#
loop_
_entity.id
_entity.type
_entity.pdbx_description
1 polymer ?
#
loop_
_entity_poly.entity_id
_entity_poly.type
_entity_poly.pdbx_seq_one_letter_code
_entity_poly.pdbx_strand_id
1 'polypeptide(L)' 'MTINLKDLAGNIVATDVTDASGNYEFLGVSPGQYTIMEVQPTGYNSVSDVDATQIQTETMEQHQTT' A
#
# COMPACT_ATOMS: atom_id res chain seq x y z
N MET A 1 3.18 7.83 -9.18
CA MET A 1 3.35 6.49 -8.58
C MET A 1 3.07 5.45 -9.65
N THR A 2 3.80 4.33 -9.73
CA THR A 2 3.51 3.30 -10.74
C THR A 2 2.59 2.23 -10.17
N ILE A 3 1.51 1.91 -10.88
CA ILE A 3 0.49 0.92 -10.51
C ILE A 3 0.45 -0.19 -11.55
N ASN A 4 0.49 -1.44 -11.12
CA ASN A 4 0.34 -2.62 -11.97
C ASN A 4 -0.99 -3.32 -11.71
N LEU A 5 -1.65 -3.74 -12.80
CA LEU A 5 -2.78 -4.65 -12.78
C LEU A 5 -2.27 -6.07 -13.04
N LYS A 6 -2.58 -7.01 -12.15
CA LYS A 6 -2.17 -8.41 -12.26
C LYS A 6 -3.35 -9.36 -12.37
N ASP A 7 -3.22 -10.38 -13.23
CA ASP A 7 -4.17 -11.49 -13.31
C ASP A 7 -3.99 -12.49 -12.14
N LEU A 8 -4.82 -13.53 -12.08
CA LEU A 8 -4.71 -14.57 -11.02
C LEU A 8 -3.41 -15.38 -11.08
N ALA A 9 -2.76 -15.44 -12.23
CA ALA A 9 -1.46 -16.10 -12.38
C ALA A 9 -0.30 -15.18 -11.94
N GLY A 10 -0.59 -13.93 -11.57
CA GLY A 10 0.38 -12.94 -11.13
C GLY A 10 1.05 -12.20 -12.28
N ASN A 11 0.62 -12.40 -13.53
CA ASN A 11 1.17 -11.71 -14.69
C ASN A 11 0.69 -10.27 -14.71
N ILE A 12 1.57 -9.33 -15.06
CA ILE A 12 1.20 -7.94 -15.28
C ILE A 12 0.47 -7.85 -16.62
N VAL A 13 -0.79 -7.44 -16.59
CA VAL A 13 -1.64 -7.29 -17.78
C VAL A 13 -1.74 -5.82 -18.22
N ALA A 14 -1.49 -4.87 -17.31
CA ALA A 14 -1.41 -3.44 -17.61
C ALA A 14 -0.60 -2.69 -16.53
N THR A 15 -0.07 -1.53 -16.91
CA THR A 15 0.65 -0.60 -16.02
C THR A 15 0.18 0.82 -16.29
N ASP A 16 -0.03 1.59 -15.22
CA ASP A 16 -0.37 3.01 -15.29
C ASP A 16 0.43 3.82 -14.24
N VAL A 17 0.51 5.13 -14.42
CA VAL A 17 1.15 6.05 -13.49
C VAL A 17 0.11 6.99 -12.93
N THR A 18 -0.01 7.06 -11.60
CA THR A 18 -0.94 7.97 -10.95
C THR A 18 -0.70 9.43 -11.36
N ASP A 19 -1.77 10.16 -11.61
CA ASP A 19 -1.72 11.59 -11.89
C ASP A 19 -1.34 12.43 -10.65
N ALA A 20 -1.30 13.76 -10.81
CA ALA A 20 -0.97 14.69 -9.73
C ALA A 20 -1.98 14.68 -8.56
N SER A 21 -3.19 14.16 -8.79
CA SER A 21 -4.24 13.99 -7.77
C SER A 21 -4.25 12.57 -7.17
N GLY A 22 -3.41 11.66 -7.68
CA GLY A 22 -3.32 10.26 -7.23
C GLY A 22 -4.24 9.29 -7.99
N ASN A 23 -4.92 9.72 -9.06
CA ASN A 23 -5.84 8.86 -9.81
C ASN A 23 -5.08 7.99 -10.83
N TYR A 24 -5.61 6.80 -11.11
CA TYR A 24 -5.17 5.89 -12.17
C TYR A 24 -6.37 5.18 -12.80
N GLU A 25 -6.26 4.72 -14.04
CA GLU A 25 -7.35 4.03 -14.74
C GLU A 25 -6.84 2.94 -15.70
N PHE A 26 -7.52 1.78 -15.70
CA PHE A 26 -7.27 0.71 -16.67
C PHE A 26 -8.49 0.50 -17.56
N LEU A 27 -8.43 1.00 -18.80
CA LEU A 27 -9.50 0.87 -19.78
C LEU A 27 -9.36 -0.43 -20.60
N GLY A 28 -10.50 -0.98 -21.05
CA GLY A 28 -10.51 -2.14 -21.96
C GLY A 28 -10.07 -3.46 -21.33
N VAL A 29 -10.06 -3.56 -20.00
CA VAL A 29 -9.76 -4.80 -19.29
C VAL A 29 -10.92 -5.77 -19.44
N SER A 30 -10.62 -7.01 -19.84
CA SER A 30 -11.64 -8.06 -19.93
C SER A 30 -12.20 -8.39 -18.53
N PRO A 31 -13.48 -8.78 -18.40
CA PRO A 31 -14.03 -9.17 -17.11
C PRO A 31 -13.24 -10.34 -16.48
N GLY A 32 -12.87 -10.21 -15.21
CA GLY A 32 -12.06 -11.20 -14.51
C GLY A 32 -11.71 -10.75 -13.10
N GLN A 33 -10.96 -11.59 -12.38
CA GLN A 33 -10.37 -11.20 -11.09
C GLN A 33 -8.96 -10.67 -11.32
N TYR A 34 -8.65 -9.57 -10.65
CA TYR A 34 -7.37 -8.91 -10.76
C TYR A 34 -6.90 -8.41 -9.40
N THR A 35 -5.59 -8.22 -9.27
CA THR A 35 -4.98 -7.53 -8.14
C THR A 35 -4.32 -6.25 -8.61
N ILE A 36 -4.49 -5.18 -7.83
CA ILE A 36 -3.77 -3.93 -7.99
C ILE A 36 -2.52 -3.97 -7.12
N MET A 37 -1.38 -3.59 -7.70
CA MET A 37 -0.10 -3.58 -6.99
C MET A 37 0.64 -2.28 -7.28
N GLU A 38 0.87 -1.48 -6.23
CA GLU A 38 1.79 -0.35 -6.29
C GLU A 38 3.24 -0.84 -6.41
N VAL A 39 4.03 -0.17 -7.26
CA VAL A 39 5.48 -0.36 -7.30
C VAL A 39 6.12 0.58 -6.31
N GLN A 40 6.71 0.01 -5.26
CA GLN A 40 7.37 0.76 -4.20
C GLN A 40 8.46 1.69 -4.75
N PRO A 41 8.36 3.02 -4.57
CA PRO A 41 9.42 3.93 -4.97
C PRO A 41 10.67 3.73 -4.12
N THR A 42 11.84 3.96 -4.72
CA THR A 42 13.11 3.94 -3.98
C THR A 42 13.08 4.95 -2.83
N GLY A 43 13.45 4.51 -1.63
CA GLY A 43 13.51 5.37 -0.44
C GLY A 43 12.21 5.47 0.36
N TYR A 44 11.14 4.79 -0.07
CA TYR A 44 9.89 4.68 0.68
C TYR A 44 9.71 3.25 1.17
N ASN A 45 9.10 3.08 2.35
CA ASN A 45 8.66 1.78 2.85
C ASN A 45 7.17 1.59 2.56
N SER A 46 6.75 0.34 2.32
CA SER A 46 5.32 0.02 2.29
C SER A 46 4.73 0.23 3.67
N VAL A 47 3.57 0.88 3.73
CA VAL A 47 2.83 1.07 4.97
C VAL A 47 1.69 0.07 5.02
N SER A 48 1.53 -0.59 6.16
CA SER A 48 0.36 -1.39 6.49
C SER A 48 -0.24 -0.81 7.76
N ASP A 49 -1.54 -0.56 7.75
CA ASP A 49 -2.21 -0.25 9.00
C ASP A 49 -2.34 -1.53 9.83
N VAL A 50 -2.10 -1.39 11.13
CA VAL A 50 -2.38 -2.42 12.12
C VAL A 50 -3.28 -1.72 13.13
N ASP A 51 -4.55 -2.12 13.19
CA ASP A 51 -5.50 -1.66 14.21
C ASP A 51 -5.05 -2.12 15.60
N ALA A 52 -4.01 -1.51 16.12
CA ALA A 52 -3.56 -1.68 17.49
C ALA A 52 -4.37 -0.72 18.35
N THR A 53 -5.62 -1.09 18.68
CA THR A 53 -6.30 -0.50 19.84
C THR A 53 -5.56 -1.00 21.08
N GLN A 54 -4.42 -0.39 21.40
CA GLN A 54 -3.67 -0.70 22.60
C GLN A 54 -4.47 -0.16 23.78
N ILE A 55 -5.07 -1.06 24.56
CA ILE A 55 -5.49 -0.73 25.92
C ILE A 55 -4.22 -0.25 26.64
N GLN A 56 -4.11 1.06 26.86
CA GLN A 56 -3.03 1.65 27.62
C GLN A 56 -3.17 1.16 29.07
N THR A 57 -2.48 0.07 29.40
CA THR A 57 -2.29 -0.32 30.80
C THR A 57 -1.11 0.52 31.29
N GLU A 58 -1.40 1.68 31.88
CA GLU A 58 -0.42 2.46 32.61
C GLU A 58 0.31 1.55 33.61
N THR A 59 1.61 1.35 33.40
CA THR A 59 2.50 0.81 34.43
C THR A 59 3.61 1.82 34.64
N MET A 60 3.56 2.47 35.80
CA MET A 60 4.54 3.44 36.31
C MET A 60 5.92 2.77 36.39
N GLU A 61 7.01 3.38 35.88
CA GLU A 61 8.31 3.49 36.58
C GLU A 61 9.42 4.26 35.81
N GLN A 62 9.81 5.38 36.43
CA GLN A 62 11.14 6.00 36.53
C GLN A 62 11.75 6.77 35.34
N HIS A 63 11.62 8.10 35.45
CA HIS A 63 12.51 9.09 34.85
C HIS A 63 13.90 9.05 35.54
N GLN A 64 15.00 8.90 34.80
CA GLN A 64 16.27 9.54 35.19
C GLN A 64 17.27 9.70 34.03
N THR A 65 17.57 10.96 33.67
CA THR A 65 18.87 11.54 33.24
C THR A 65 18.57 12.94 32.69
N THR A 66 19.22 14.07 33.04
CA THR A 66 20.33 14.45 33.91
C THR A 66 20.03 15.89 34.35
#